data_AF-A0A4Q2AVN4-F1
#
_entry.id   AF-A0A4Q2AVN4-F1
#
_cell.length_a   1.000
_cell.length_b   1.000
_cell.length_c   1.000
_cell.angle_alpha   90.00
_cell.angle_beta   90.00
_cell.angle_gamma   90.00
#
_symmetry.space_group_name_H-M   'P 1'
#
loop_
_entity.id
_entity.type
_entity.pdbx_description
1 polymer ?
#
loop_
_entity_poly.entity_id
_entity_poly.type
_entity_poly.pdbx_seq_one_letter_code
_entity_poly.pdbx_strand_id
1 'polypeptide(L)'
;MGGIYGGVISTSHRRYPFLTVPLTDIKIRQAKAGNKPTKLTDGNGLYLLVNPSGSKLWRYKYRIAGKENLFAISEYLTVSLQDARAARDDARELVKKGLHPSHARQKVLSARINEGKATFRAVSDEWLKKEAEDLDRAALWRDSAHARSRCVPVHREPPDALYYGPRCACLDAPGRRTRLPFRCD
;
A
#
# COMPACT_ATOMS: atom_id res chain seq x y z
N MET A 1 -19.08 39.01 -58.06
CA MET A 1 -20.37 38.62 -57.45
C MET A 1 -20.24 37.18 -56.97
N GLY A 2 -19.64 37.01 -55.80
CA GLY A 2 -19.47 35.70 -55.16
C GLY A 2 -20.55 35.48 -54.12
N GLY A 3 -20.98 34.23 -53.95
CA GLY A 3 -21.80 33.80 -52.84
C GLY A 3 -22.93 32.88 -53.25
N ILE A 4 -22.75 31.57 -53.02
CA ILE A 4 -23.84 30.71 -52.54
C ILE A 4 -23.24 29.79 -51.48
N TYR A 5 -23.47 30.17 -50.22
CA TYR A 5 -23.36 29.29 -49.06
C TYR A 5 -24.54 28.32 -49.08
N GLY A 6 -24.32 27.04 -48.82
CA GLY A 6 -25.44 26.11 -48.71
C GLY A 6 -25.06 24.70 -48.31
N GLY A 7 -25.26 24.37 -47.03
CA GLY A 7 -25.59 23.00 -46.61
C GLY A 7 -24.44 22.15 -46.12
N VAL A 8 -23.94 22.42 -44.91
CA VAL A 8 -23.27 21.37 -44.13
C VAL A 8 -24.33 20.35 -43.74
N ILE A 9 -24.34 19.21 -44.43
CA ILE A 9 -25.21 18.08 -44.12
C ILE A 9 -24.76 17.56 -42.75
N SER A 10 -25.52 17.89 -41.71
CA SER A 10 -25.36 17.32 -40.38
C SER A 10 -25.58 15.81 -40.49
N THR A 11 -24.48 15.06 -40.57
CA THR A 11 -24.51 13.60 -40.54
C THR A 11 -24.84 13.16 -39.12
N SER A 12 -26.13 13.20 -38.79
CA SER A 12 -26.68 12.46 -37.66
C SER A 12 -26.36 10.99 -37.88
N HIS A 13 -25.26 10.53 -37.28
CA HIS A 13 -24.90 9.13 -37.24
C HIS A 13 -25.98 8.43 -36.42
N ARG A 14 -26.97 7.86 -37.11
CA ARG A 14 -27.97 6.96 -36.53
C ARG A 14 -27.20 5.88 -35.79
N ARG A 15 -27.18 5.95 -34.46
CA ARG A 15 -26.65 4.89 -33.60
C ARG A 15 -27.66 3.76 -33.62
N TYR A 16 -27.56 2.89 -34.61
CA TYR A 16 -28.21 1.59 -34.52
C TYR A 16 -27.52 0.79 -33.41
N PRO A 17 -28.28 0.13 -32.52
CA PRO A 17 -27.73 -0.78 -31.53
C PRO A 17 -27.12 -1.95 -32.30
N PHE A 18 -25.80 -1.89 -32.49
CA PHE A 18 -25.02 -2.99 -33.00
C PHE A 18 -25.29 -4.18 -32.06
N LEU A 19 -25.96 -5.23 -32.55
CA LEU A 19 -26.02 -6.50 -31.85
C LEU A 19 -24.58 -6.98 -31.69
N THR A 20 -23.97 -6.72 -30.54
CA THR A 20 -22.64 -7.23 -30.22
C THR A 20 -22.73 -8.73 -30.05
N VAL A 21 -21.96 -9.47 -30.84
CA VAL A 21 -21.77 -10.89 -30.59
C VAL A 21 -20.96 -11.04 -29.29
N PRO A 22 -21.46 -11.77 -28.28
CA PRO A 22 -20.71 -11.99 -27.05
C PRO A 22 -19.39 -12.70 -27.34
N LEU A 23 -18.35 -12.37 -26.58
CA LEU A 23 -17.06 -13.04 -26.69
C LEU A 23 -17.17 -14.45 -26.13
N THR A 24 -16.38 -15.34 -26.74
CA THR A 24 -16.14 -16.70 -26.28
C THR A 24 -14.66 -16.85 -25.96
N ASP A 25 -14.33 -17.73 -25.02
CA ASP A 25 -12.94 -17.93 -24.59
C ASP A 25 -12.01 -18.29 -25.76
N ILE A 26 -12.51 -19.10 -26.70
CA ILE A 26 -11.80 -19.50 -27.92
C ILE A 26 -11.41 -18.27 -28.76
N LYS A 27 -12.35 -17.34 -28.99
CA LYS A 27 -12.09 -16.11 -29.74
C LYS A 27 -11.05 -15.25 -29.06
N ILE A 28 -11.05 -15.21 -27.72
CA ILE A 28 -10.08 -14.43 -26.97
C ILE A 28 -8.68 -15.04 -27.06
N ARG A 29 -8.55 -16.36 -26.94
CA ARG A 29 -7.27 -17.06 -27.10
C ARG A 29 -6.68 -16.83 -28.49
N GLN A 30 -7.51 -16.97 -29.52
CA GLN A 30 -7.13 -16.79 -30.93
C GLN A 30 -6.80 -15.33 -31.29
N ALA A 31 -7.21 -14.35 -30.48
CA ALA A 31 -6.90 -12.96 -30.72
C ALA A 31 -5.38 -12.72 -30.65
N LYS A 32 -4.80 -12.38 -31.80
CA LYS A 32 -3.38 -12.03 -31.95
C LYS A 32 -3.19 -10.53 -31.78
N ALA A 33 -2.05 -10.15 -31.23
CA ALA A 33 -1.62 -8.76 -31.21
C ALA A 33 -1.32 -8.30 -32.64
N GLY A 34 -1.83 -7.14 -33.02
CA GLY A 34 -1.47 -6.45 -34.26
C GLY A 34 -0.59 -5.24 -33.97
N ASN A 35 -0.21 -4.50 -35.00
CA ASN A 35 0.58 -3.26 -34.86
C ASN A 35 -0.14 -2.15 -34.08
N LYS A 36 -1.48 -2.22 -33.96
CA LYS A 36 -2.30 -1.25 -33.24
C LYS A 36 -3.14 -1.95 -32.16
N PRO A 37 -3.50 -1.26 -31.06
CA PRO A 37 -4.37 -1.81 -30.04
C PRO A 37 -5.75 -2.15 -30.61
N THR A 38 -6.16 -3.41 -30.47
CA THR A 38 -7.44 -3.91 -30.99
C THR A 38 -8.44 -4.07 -29.86
N LYS A 39 -9.68 -3.63 -30.08
CA LYS A 39 -10.78 -3.74 -29.11
C LYS A 39 -11.73 -4.87 -29.55
N LEU A 40 -11.90 -5.86 -28.69
CA LEU A 40 -12.88 -6.92 -28.87
C LEU A 40 -14.03 -6.70 -27.89
N THR A 41 -15.23 -6.41 -28.38
CA THR A 41 -16.39 -6.11 -27.50
C THR A 41 -17.13 -7.38 -27.10
N ASP A 42 -17.49 -7.48 -25.82
CA ASP A 42 -18.35 -8.55 -25.27
C ASP A 42 -19.82 -8.12 -25.18
N GLY A 43 -20.09 -6.82 -25.37
CA GLY A 43 -21.38 -6.19 -25.12
C GLY A 43 -21.47 -5.49 -23.77
N ASN A 44 -22.55 -4.72 -23.56
CA ASN A 44 -22.80 -3.96 -22.33
C ASN A 44 -21.64 -3.05 -21.89
N GLY A 45 -20.84 -2.56 -22.83
CA GLY A 45 -19.67 -1.71 -22.54
C GLY A 45 -18.41 -2.45 -22.08
N LEU A 46 -18.46 -3.78 -21.90
CA LEU A 46 -17.29 -4.60 -21.64
C LEU A 46 -16.57 -4.90 -22.96
N TYR A 47 -15.25 -4.76 -22.94
CA TYR A 47 -14.39 -5.13 -24.05
C TYR A 47 -13.01 -5.55 -23.55
N LEU A 48 -12.38 -6.41 -24.34
CA LEU A 48 -10.99 -6.76 -24.20
C LEU A 48 -10.13 -5.84 -25.07
N LEU A 49 -9.11 -5.24 -24.48
CA LEU A 49 -8.07 -4.52 -25.20
C LEU A 49 -6.88 -5.43 -25.41
N VAL A 50 -6.56 -5.74 -26.66
CA VAL A 50 -5.35 -6.47 -27.03
C VAL A 50 -4.30 -5.44 -27.44
N ASN A 51 -3.25 -5.32 -26.62
CA ASN A 51 -2.14 -4.42 -26.92
C ASN A 51 -1.18 -5.05 -27.94
N PRO A 52 -0.41 -4.23 -28.69
CA PRO A 52 0.66 -4.72 -29.56
C PRO A 52 1.73 -5.53 -28.82
N SER A 53 1.90 -5.28 -27.52
CA SER A 53 2.79 -6.05 -26.64
C SER A 53 2.33 -7.49 -26.37
N GLY A 54 1.11 -7.86 -26.77
CA GLY A 54 0.50 -9.16 -26.47
C GLY A 54 -0.35 -9.17 -25.18
N SER A 55 -0.27 -8.12 -24.36
CA SER A 55 -1.08 -8.01 -23.14
C SER A 55 -2.57 -7.87 -23.49
N LYS A 56 -3.42 -8.59 -22.75
CA LYS A 56 -4.88 -8.64 -22.97
C LYS A 56 -5.58 -8.11 -21.72
N LEU A 57 -6.26 -6.98 -21.84
CA LEU A 57 -6.78 -6.24 -20.68
C LEU A 57 -8.31 -6.11 -20.72
N TRP A 58 -8.98 -6.46 -19.62
CA TRP A 58 -10.40 -6.26 -19.43
C TRP A 58 -10.72 -4.81 -19.07
N ARG A 59 -11.56 -4.18 -19.88
CA ARG A 59 -11.96 -2.79 -19.71
C ARG A 59 -13.46 -2.62 -19.84
N TYR A 60 -14.02 -1.82 -18.95
CA TYR A 60 -15.43 -1.48 -18.93
C TYR A 60 -15.63 0.01 -19.23
N LYS A 61 -16.32 0.30 -20.32
CA LYS A 61 -16.67 1.66 -20.75
C LYS A 61 -18.07 2.02 -20.24
N TYR A 62 -18.16 3.14 -19.53
CA TYR A 62 -19.41 3.62 -18.95
C TYR A 62 -19.54 5.15 -19.07
N ARG A 63 -20.72 5.67 -18.74
CA ARG A 63 -21.00 7.12 -18.74
C ARG A 63 -21.67 7.51 -17.43
N ILE A 64 -21.19 8.59 -16.81
CA ILE A 64 -21.81 9.24 -15.65
C ILE A 64 -21.87 10.73 -15.98
N ALA A 65 -23.03 11.36 -15.77
CA ALA A 65 -23.24 12.79 -16.04
C ALA A 65 -22.76 13.24 -17.44
N GLY A 66 -23.03 12.43 -18.47
CA GLY A 66 -22.62 12.72 -19.86
C GLY A 66 -21.13 12.52 -20.16
N LYS A 67 -20.27 12.31 -19.15
CA LYS A 67 -18.84 12.07 -19.33
C LYS A 67 -18.55 10.58 -19.52
N GLU A 68 -17.79 10.27 -20.57
CA GLU A 68 -17.29 8.92 -20.80
C GLU A 68 -16.15 8.61 -19.84
N ASN A 69 -16.26 7.46 -19.17
CA ASN A 69 -15.27 6.97 -18.24
C ASN A 69 -14.94 5.51 -18.53
N LEU A 70 -13.76 5.10 -18.08
CA LEU A 70 -13.20 3.79 -18.34
C LEU A 70 -12.75 3.18 -17.02
N PHE A 71 -13.26 1.99 -16.72
CA PHE A 71 -12.87 1.19 -15.56
C PHE A 71 -11.96 0.04 -16.01
N ALA A 72 -10.80 -0.07 -15.38
CA ALA A 72 -9.87 -1.17 -15.60
C ALA A 72 -10.17 -2.30 -14.60
N ILE A 73 -10.48 -3.49 -15.11
CA ILE A 73 -10.80 -4.66 -14.28
C ILE A 73 -9.49 -5.37 -13.92
N SER A 74 -8.89 -6.08 -14.87
CA SER A 74 -7.54 -6.68 -14.77
C SER A 74 -7.06 -7.23 -16.13
N GLU A 75 -5.98 -8.02 -16.12
CA GLU A 75 -5.47 -8.79 -17.26
C GLU A 75 -6.15 -10.15 -17.44
N TYR A 76 -6.25 -10.57 -18.70
CA TYR A 76 -7.00 -11.74 -19.18
C TYR A 76 -6.53 -13.13 -18.69
N LEU A 77 -5.37 -13.27 -18.04
CA LEU A 77 -5.01 -14.54 -17.39
C LEU A 77 -5.34 -14.57 -15.90
N THR A 78 -5.51 -13.41 -15.29
CA THR A 78 -5.84 -13.30 -13.86
C THR A 78 -7.32 -13.44 -13.59
N VAL A 79 -8.16 -13.08 -14.57
CA VAL A 79 -9.61 -13.02 -14.45
C VAL A 79 -10.23 -13.67 -15.68
N SER A 80 -11.05 -14.69 -15.45
CA SER A 80 -11.76 -15.40 -16.51
C SER A 80 -12.81 -14.50 -17.18
N LEU A 81 -13.32 -14.91 -18.35
CA LEU A 81 -14.40 -14.18 -19.02
C LEU A 81 -15.65 -14.05 -18.13
N GLN A 82 -15.98 -15.09 -17.36
CA GLN A 82 -17.12 -15.10 -16.46
C GLN A 82 -16.93 -14.10 -15.31
N ASP A 83 -15.75 -14.13 -14.69
CA ASP A 83 -15.41 -13.20 -13.60
C ASP A 83 -15.37 -11.75 -14.09
N ALA A 84 -14.90 -11.51 -15.32
CA ALA A 84 -14.93 -10.20 -15.94
C ALA A 84 -16.36 -9.69 -16.16
N ARG A 85 -17.31 -10.58 -16.47
CA ARG A 85 -18.75 -10.25 -16.58
C ARG A 85 -19.35 -9.95 -15.21
N ALA A 86 -19.01 -10.73 -14.18
CA ALA A 86 -19.45 -10.46 -12.81
C ALA A 86 -18.94 -9.09 -12.33
N ALA A 87 -17.63 -8.83 -12.46
CA ALA A 87 -17.03 -7.54 -12.10
C ALA A 87 -17.62 -6.35 -12.89
N ARG A 88 -18.02 -6.56 -14.15
CA ARG A 88 -18.77 -5.57 -14.93
C ARG A 88 -20.13 -5.29 -14.30
N ASP A 89 -20.86 -6.32 -13.90
CA ASP A 89 -22.20 -6.16 -13.35
C ASP A 89 -22.16 -5.45 -11.99
N ASP A 90 -21.18 -5.77 -11.13
CA ASP A 90 -20.90 -5.03 -9.89
C ASP A 90 -20.58 -3.55 -10.18
N ALA A 91 -19.68 -3.30 -11.14
CA ALA A 91 -19.31 -1.93 -11.53
C ALA A 91 -20.52 -1.16 -12.10
N ARG A 92 -21.39 -1.84 -12.84
CA ARG A 92 -22.61 -1.25 -13.42
C ARG A 92 -23.61 -0.89 -12.33
N GLU A 93 -23.74 -1.66 -11.26
CA GLU A 93 -24.55 -1.29 -10.11
C GLU A 93 -24.04 -0.04 -9.40
N LEU A 94 -22.72 0.10 -9.25
CA LEU A 94 -22.12 1.33 -8.71
C LEU A 94 -22.39 2.53 -9.62
N VAL A 95 -22.28 2.36 -10.93
CA VAL A 95 -22.57 3.40 -11.92
C VAL A 95 -24.04 3.82 -11.88
N LYS A 96 -24.98 2.89 -11.69
CA LYS A 96 -26.41 3.20 -11.50
C LYS A 96 -26.66 4.07 -10.27
N LYS A 97 -25.87 3.89 -9.20
CA LYS A 97 -25.88 4.73 -8.00
C LYS A 97 -25.16 6.07 -8.19
N GLY A 98 -24.62 6.35 -9.37
CA GLY A 98 -23.81 7.54 -9.67
C GLY A 98 -22.40 7.48 -9.08
N LEU A 99 -21.97 6.34 -8.55
CA LEU A 99 -20.65 6.16 -7.97
C LEU A 99 -19.66 5.65 -9.03
N HIS A 100 -18.48 6.26 -9.06
CA HIS A 100 -17.39 5.80 -9.90
C HIS A 100 -16.74 4.52 -9.33
N PRO A 101 -16.70 3.41 -10.08
CA PRO A 101 -16.13 2.15 -9.60
C PRO A 101 -14.66 2.24 -9.17
N SER A 102 -13.86 3.07 -9.85
CA SER A 102 -12.45 3.29 -9.48
C SER A 102 -12.29 3.89 -8.09
N HIS A 103 -13.14 4.87 -7.73
CA HIS A 103 -13.11 5.49 -6.40
C HIS A 103 -13.60 4.51 -5.33
N ALA A 104 -14.58 3.67 -5.62
CA ALA A 104 -15.03 2.63 -4.69
C ALA A 104 -13.89 1.64 -4.39
N ARG A 105 -13.18 1.16 -5.42
CA ARG A 105 -12.01 0.27 -5.25
C ARG A 105 -10.90 0.95 -4.45
N GLN A 106 -10.60 2.21 -4.74
CA GLN A 106 -9.58 2.97 -4.03
C GLN A 106 -9.93 3.17 -2.55
N LYS A 107 -11.20 3.46 -2.22
CA LYS A 107 -11.67 3.61 -0.84
C LYS A 107 -11.44 2.32 -0.04
N VAL A 108 -11.82 1.17 -0.59
CA VAL A 108 -11.61 -0.13 0.06
C VAL A 108 -10.12 -0.39 0.31
N LEU A 109 -9.26 -0.13 -0.68
CA LEU A 109 -7.81 -0.28 -0.51
C LEU A 109 -7.25 0.66 0.56
N SER A 110 -7.67 1.93 0.56
CA SER A 110 -7.22 2.90 1.56
C SER A 110 -7.68 2.55 2.98
N ALA A 111 -8.89 2.01 3.13
CA ALA A 111 -9.41 1.55 4.42
C ALA A 111 -8.54 0.41 4.98
N ARG A 112 -8.25 -0.62 4.16
CA ARG A 112 -7.37 -1.73 4.56
C ARG A 112 -5.97 -1.26 4.96
N ILE A 113 -5.39 -0.31 4.22
CA ILE A 113 -4.08 0.26 4.55
C ILE A 113 -4.15 1.02 5.88
N ASN A 114 -5.21 1.79 6.11
CA ASN A 114 -5.38 2.56 7.34
C ASN A 114 -5.63 1.66 8.56
N GLU A 115 -6.38 0.57 8.40
CA GLU A 115 -6.54 -0.47 9.41
C GLU A 115 -5.18 -1.07 9.79
N GLY A 116 -4.36 -1.44 8.81
CA GLY A 116 -3.00 -1.95 9.07
C GLY A 116 -2.06 -0.93 9.75
N LYS A 117 -2.22 0.36 9.45
CA LYS A 117 -1.47 1.42 10.14
C LYS A 117 -1.93 1.59 11.59
N ALA A 118 -3.24 1.48 11.84
CA ALA A 118 -3.80 1.59 13.18
C ALA A 118 -3.33 0.43 14.08
N THR A 119 -3.28 -0.80 13.54
CA THR A 119 -2.78 -1.96 14.30
C THR A 119 -1.29 -1.85 14.61
N PHE A 120 -0.47 -1.45 13.64
CA PHE A 120 0.97 -1.22 13.87
C PHE A 120 1.19 -0.15 14.94
N ARG A 121 0.44 0.96 14.85
CA ARG A 121 0.52 2.05 15.84
C ARG A 121 0.19 1.57 17.25
N ALA A 122 -0.88 0.79 17.42
CA ALA A 122 -1.26 0.28 18.74
C ALA A 122 -0.15 -0.57 19.37
N VAL A 123 0.48 -1.46 18.59
CA VAL A 123 1.59 -2.29 19.05
C VAL A 123 2.84 -1.45 19.35
N SER A 124 3.15 -0.45 18.51
CA SER A 124 4.29 0.43 18.75
C SER A 124 4.09 1.30 20.00
N ASP A 125 2.87 1.77 20.25
CA ASP A 125 2.54 2.60 21.41
C ASP A 125 2.66 1.77 22.71
N GLU A 126 2.23 0.49 22.68
CA GLU A 126 2.41 -0.44 23.80
C GLU A 126 3.90 -0.70 24.09
N TRP A 127 4.68 -0.96 23.04
CA TRP A 127 6.12 -1.18 23.17
C TRP A 127 6.86 0.06 23.69
N LEU A 128 6.56 1.25 23.15
CA LEU A 128 7.15 2.51 23.60
C LEU A 128 6.83 2.81 25.07
N LYS A 129 5.62 2.48 25.52
CA LYS A 129 5.23 2.62 26.93
C LYS A 129 6.08 1.70 27.82
N LYS A 130 6.25 0.44 27.43
CA LYS A 130 7.08 -0.52 28.16
C LYS A 130 8.54 -0.06 28.23
N GLU A 131 9.09 0.40 27.11
CA GLU A 131 10.46 0.92 27.07
C GLU A 131 10.61 2.18 27.94
N ALA A 132 9.60 3.07 27.95
CA ALA A 132 9.58 4.23 28.82
C ALA A 132 9.55 3.85 30.32
N GLU A 133 8.76 2.83 30.69
CA GLU A 133 8.72 2.28 32.06
C GLU A 133 10.06 1.65 32.46
N ASP A 134 10.73 0.93 31.55
CA ASP A 134 12.05 0.35 31.77
C ASP A 134 13.13 1.42 31.91
N LEU A 135 13.08 2.48 31.10
CA LEU A 135 13.98 3.64 31.18
C LEU A 135 13.77 4.46 32.47
N ASP A 136 12.52 4.65 32.90
CA ASP A 136 12.20 5.33 34.16
C ASP A 136 12.68 4.52 35.36
N ARG A 137 12.49 3.19 35.34
CA ARG A 137 13.07 2.27 36.35
C ARG A 137 14.59 2.36 36.40
N ALA A 138 15.25 2.46 35.24
CA ALA A 138 16.70 2.66 35.16
C ALA A 138 17.16 4.06 35.61
N ALA A 139 16.32 5.09 35.46
CA ALA A 139 16.57 6.44 35.99
C ALA A 139 16.43 6.48 37.52
N LEU A 140 15.37 5.88 38.06
CA LEU A 140 15.18 5.72 39.52
C LEU A 140 16.34 4.97 40.17
N TRP A 141 16.92 3.97 39.50
CA TRP A 141 18.13 3.29 40.00
C TRP A 141 19.35 4.23 40.07
N ARG A 142 19.52 5.15 39.11
CA ARG A 142 20.61 6.15 39.09
C ARG A 142 20.45 7.20 40.19
N ASP A 143 19.22 7.60 40.51
CA ASP A 143 18.93 8.63 41.51
C ASP A 143 18.79 8.07 42.94
N SER A 144 18.58 6.77 43.08
CA SER A 144 18.56 6.08 44.38
C SER A 144 19.93 6.18 45.06
N ALA A 145 19.98 6.88 46.20
CA ALA A 145 21.18 7.11 47.01
C ALA A 145 22.00 5.85 47.40
N HIS A 146 21.45 4.64 47.21
CA HIS A 146 22.14 3.36 47.39
C HIS A 146 23.25 3.09 46.37
N ALA A 147 23.23 3.72 45.19
CA ALA A 147 24.31 3.61 44.21
C ALA A 147 25.60 4.35 44.66
N ARG A 148 25.46 5.40 45.50
CA ARG A 148 26.61 6.15 46.05
C ARG A 148 27.18 5.54 47.34
N SER A 149 26.38 4.79 48.11
CA SER A 149 26.75 4.31 49.44
C SER A 149 27.37 2.90 49.48
N ARG A 150 27.59 2.25 48.33
CA ARG A 150 28.20 0.91 48.24
C ARG A 150 29.54 0.85 47.50
N CYS A 151 30.29 1.95 47.50
CA CYS A 151 31.73 1.90 47.26
C CYS A 151 32.40 1.37 48.53
N VAL A 152 32.69 0.06 48.58
CA VAL A 152 33.54 -0.52 49.64
C VAL A 152 35.00 -0.46 49.17
N PRO A 153 35.97 -0.01 50.00
CA PRO A 153 37.38 -0.04 49.65
C PRO A 153 37.81 -1.47 49.34
N VAL A 154 38.27 -1.71 48.11
CA VAL A 154 38.90 -2.99 47.76
C VAL A 154 40.35 -2.92 48.21
N HIS A 155 40.65 -3.33 49.45
CA HIS A 155 42.02 -3.64 49.84
C HIS A 155 42.43 -4.96 49.19
N ARG A 156 43.19 -4.86 48.10
CA ARG A 156 44.10 -5.93 47.70
C ARG A 156 45.50 -5.36 47.88
N GLU A 157 46.22 -5.82 48.90
CA GLU A 157 47.64 -5.53 49.04
C GLU A 157 48.44 -6.48 48.14
N PRO A 158 49.20 -5.97 47.16
CA PRO A 158 50.37 -6.66 46.63
C PRO A 158 51.68 -6.12 47.25
N PRO A 159 52.66 -6.98 47.53
CA PRO A 159 53.88 -6.64 48.26
C PRO A 159 54.96 -6.04 47.34
N ASP A 160 54.66 -4.97 46.59
CA ASP A 160 55.65 -4.28 45.75
C ASP A 160 55.02 -3.06 45.07
N ALA A 161 55.24 -1.90 45.69
CA ALA A 161 54.68 -0.62 45.30
C ALA A 161 55.41 -0.02 44.09
N LEU A 162 54.65 0.31 43.03
CA LEU A 162 54.81 1.56 42.28
C LEU A 162 53.42 2.10 41.87
N TYR A 163 52.92 3.01 42.69
CA TYR A 163 52.06 4.15 42.35
C TYR A 163 50.90 3.93 41.35
N TYR A 164 49.74 3.50 41.85
CA TYR A 164 48.44 3.98 41.35
C TYR A 164 47.44 3.89 42.52
N GLY A 165 46.79 5.01 42.83
CA GLY A 165 45.83 5.14 43.95
C GLY A 165 44.65 4.17 43.90
N PRO A 166 43.75 4.20 44.92
CA PRO A 166 42.70 3.21 45.09
C PRO A 166 41.82 3.10 43.84
N ARG A 167 41.70 1.88 43.30
CA ARG A 167 40.74 1.57 42.23
C ARG A 167 39.41 1.18 42.87
N CYS A 168 38.41 2.04 42.72
CA CYS A 168 37.03 1.71 43.10
C CYS A 168 36.44 0.71 42.08
N ALA A 169 35.83 -0.37 42.58
CA ALA A 169 35.02 -1.27 41.77
C ALA A 169 33.58 -1.23 42.32
N CYS A 170 32.63 -0.76 41.51
CA CYS A 170 31.21 -0.89 41.82
C CYS A 170 30.75 -2.29 41.38
N LEU A 171 30.07 -3.02 42.26
CA LEU A 171 29.40 -4.26 41.89
C LEU A 171 28.14 -3.92 41.08
N ASP A 172 28.24 -3.94 39.76
CA ASP A 172 27.07 -3.90 38.89
C ASP A 172 26.38 -5.27 38.90
N ALA A 173 25.09 -5.33 39.25
CA ALA A 173 24.26 -6.50 38.93
C ALA A 173 22.77 -6.16 38.75
N PRO A 174 22.07 -6.85 37.82
CA PRO A 174 22.50 -8.07 37.15
C PRO A 174 22.80 -7.90 35.65
N GLY A 175 24.01 -8.29 35.23
CA GLY A 175 24.20 -8.93 33.91
C GLY A 175 24.77 -8.13 32.74
N ARG A 176 25.06 -6.83 32.84
CA ARG A 176 25.85 -6.12 31.80
C ARG A 176 26.96 -5.30 32.44
N ARG A 177 28.22 -5.61 32.10
CA ARG A 177 29.38 -4.79 32.45
C ARG A 177 29.42 -3.56 31.55
N THR A 178 29.10 -2.39 32.09
CA THR A 178 29.39 -1.11 31.43
C THR A 178 30.65 -0.51 32.05
N ARG A 179 31.70 -0.33 31.24
CA ARG A 179 32.89 0.43 31.64
C ARG A 179 32.49 1.90 31.77
N LEU A 180 32.45 2.44 32.98
CA LEU A 180 32.25 3.88 33.17
C LEU A 180 33.56 4.64 32.88
N PRO A 181 33.49 5.81 32.21
CA PRO A 181 34.68 6.60 31.85
C PRO A 181 35.20 7.54 32.94
N PHE A 182 34.60 7.56 34.14
CA PHE A 182 34.94 8.54 35.18
C PHE A 182 35.63 7.91 36.40
N ARG A 183 36.66 8.61 36.90
CA ARG A 183 37.29 8.35 38.22
C ARG A 183 36.37 8.89 39.32
N CYS A 184 36.34 8.20 40.46
CA CYS A 184 35.70 8.70 41.68
C CYS A 184 36.64 9.75 42.34
N ASP A 185 36.09 10.91 42.72
CA ASP A 185 36.73 11.87 43.63
C ASP A 185 36.63 11.41 45.09
#